data_AF-A0A2S3HW40-F1
#
_entry.id   AF-A0A2S3HW40-F1
#
_cell.length_a   1.000
_cell.length_b   1.000
_cell.length_c   1.000
_cell.angle_alpha   90.00
_cell.angle_beta   90.00
_cell.angle_gamma   90.00
#
_symmetry.space_group_name_H-M   'P 1'
#
loop_
_entity.id
_entity.type
_entity.pdbx_description
1 polymer ?
#
loop_
_entity_poly.entity_id
_entity_poly.type
_entity_poly.pdbx_seq_one_letter_code
_entity_poly.pdbx_strand_id
1 'polypeptide(L)'
;MALAFASHARRLVLAGAGAPARAFHAQPYQAKVGVVEFLNGVGKGVETHAAKLEEAVGGDLQRLLEARTLRLKKLGIPCKHRKLILSFAHKYRLGLWKPRAEPRKVE
;
A
#
# COMPACT_ATOMS: atom_id res chain seq x y z
N MET A 1 50.46 -29.57 3.19
CA MET A 1 49.18 -29.95 2.57
C MET A 1 48.76 -28.84 1.61
N ALA A 2 49.01 -29.03 0.32
CA ALA A 2 48.61 -28.13 -0.75
C ALA A 2 47.37 -28.71 -1.43
N LEU A 3 46.29 -27.94 -1.59
CA LEU A 3 45.24 -28.23 -2.56
C LEU A 3 44.65 -26.91 -3.10
N ALA A 4 44.46 -26.94 -4.42
CA ALA A 4 44.35 -25.83 -5.35
C ALA A 4 43.02 -25.06 -5.29
N PHE A 5 43.11 -23.75 -5.59
CA PHE A 5 41.96 -22.93 -5.94
C PHE A 5 41.48 -23.30 -7.34
N ALA A 6 40.30 -23.92 -7.43
CA ALA A 6 39.64 -24.22 -8.70
C ALA A 6 38.97 -22.95 -9.25
N SER A 7 39.64 -22.30 -10.20
CA SER A 7 39.09 -21.30 -11.09
C SER A 7 38.20 -21.95 -12.14
N HIS A 8 36.87 -21.79 -12.03
CA HIS A 8 35.94 -21.96 -13.15
C HIS A 8 34.62 -21.21 -12.90
N ALA A 9 34.59 -19.92 -13.24
CA ALA A 9 33.33 -19.22 -13.50
C ALA A 9 33.35 -18.81 -14.97
N ARG A 10 32.55 -19.56 -15.74
CA ARG A 10 32.34 -19.38 -17.17
C ARG A 10 32.00 -17.92 -17.48
N ARG A 11 32.84 -17.34 -18.32
CA ARG A 11 32.53 -16.21 -19.21
C ARG A 11 31.23 -16.51 -19.96
N LEU A 12 30.19 -15.71 -19.74
CA LEU A 12 29.13 -15.48 -20.72
C LEU A 12 29.17 -14.00 -21.09
N VAL A 13 29.49 -13.79 -22.36
CA VAL A 13 29.71 -12.52 -23.03
C VAL A 13 28.44 -12.15 -23.80
N LEU A 14 28.06 -10.89 -23.60
CA LEU A 14 27.32 -9.97 -24.48
C LEU A 14 25.85 -10.19 -24.90
N ALA A 15 25.16 -9.05 -24.80
CA ALA A 15 24.23 -8.48 -25.77
C ALA A 15 22.85 -9.13 -25.94
N GLY A 16 21.92 -8.70 -25.08
CA GLY A 16 20.50 -8.62 -25.41
C GLY A 16 20.10 -7.15 -25.47
N ALA A 17 19.75 -6.69 -26.67
CA ALA A 17 19.28 -5.34 -26.97
C ALA A 17 18.16 -4.87 -26.03
N GLY A 18 18.11 -3.56 -25.82
CA GLY A 18 17.15 -2.88 -24.97
C GLY A 18 15.71 -3.28 -25.29
N ALA A 19 15.12 -4.10 -24.44
CA ALA A 19 13.71 -4.01 -24.14
C ALA A 19 13.59 -3.01 -22.98
N PRO A 20 12.82 -1.91 -23.10
CA PRO A 20 12.38 -1.24 -21.88
C PRO A 20 11.59 -2.31 -21.13
N ALA A 21 12.15 -2.84 -20.05
CA ALA A 21 11.37 -3.56 -19.06
C ALA A 21 10.17 -2.65 -18.81
N ARG A 22 8.97 -3.06 -19.25
CA ARG A 22 7.77 -2.27 -19.06
C ARG A 22 7.69 -2.10 -17.55
N ALA A 23 8.18 -0.97 -17.07
CA ALA A 23 7.93 -0.55 -15.73
C ALA A 23 6.42 -0.43 -15.72
N PHE A 24 5.76 -1.45 -15.16
CA PHE A 24 4.41 -1.31 -14.67
C PHE A 24 4.52 -0.34 -13.50
N HIS A 25 4.87 0.91 -13.80
CA HIS A 25 4.56 2.05 -12.99
C HIS A 25 3.04 2.12 -13.09
N ALA A 26 2.38 1.25 -12.33
CA ALA A 26 1.00 1.42 -11.98
C ALA A 26 0.97 2.81 -11.35
N GLN A 27 0.59 3.81 -12.16
CA GLN A 27 0.39 5.16 -11.68
C GLN A 27 -0.52 4.99 -10.46
N PRO A 28 -0.04 5.33 -9.25
CA PRO A 28 -0.85 5.16 -8.07
C PRO A 28 -2.14 5.90 -8.36
N TYR A 29 -3.27 5.22 -8.24
CA TYR A 29 -4.57 5.81 -8.53
C TYR A 29 -4.73 7.05 -7.65
N GLN A 30 -4.46 8.23 -8.23
CA GLN A 30 -4.59 9.53 -7.59
C GLN A 30 -6.04 10.00 -7.69
N ALA A 31 -7.00 9.14 -7.32
CA ALA A 31 -8.27 9.74 -6.93
C ALA A 31 -7.97 10.56 -5.67
N LYS A 32 -8.33 11.84 -5.74
CA LYS A 32 -8.35 12.79 -4.63
C LYS A 32 -9.41 12.33 -3.64
N VAL A 33 -9.20 11.20 -2.99
CA VAL A 33 -10.09 10.67 -1.98
C VAL A 33 -9.49 11.05 -0.64
N GLY A 34 -10.30 11.68 0.22
CA GLY A 34 -9.87 12.01 1.58
C GLY A 34 -9.62 10.74 2.41
N VAL A 35 -8.83 10.86 3.48
CA VAL A 35 -8.64 9.75 4.44
C VAL A 35 -10.00 9.31 5.01
N VAL A 36 -10.88 10.25 5.38
CA VAL A 36 -12.24 9.93 5.87
C VAL A 36 -13.07 9.22 4.82
N GLU A 37 -13.08 9.69 3.57
CA GLU A 37 -13.82 9.03 2.49
C GLU A 37 -13.31 7.61 2.22
N PHE A 38 -12.00 7.40 2.27
CA PHE A 38 -11.40 6.08 2.16
C PHE A 38 -11.91 5.16 3.28
N LEU A 39 -11.87 5.61 4.53
CA LEU A 39 -12.28 4.81 5.67
C LEU A 39 -13.79 4.53 5.69
N ASN A 40 -14.61 5.50 5.29
CA ASN A 40 -16.05 5.32 5.08
C ASN A 40 -16.35 4.28 3.99
N GLY A 41 -15.56 4.26 2.91
CA GLY A 41 -15.66 3.24 1.87
C GLY A 41 -15.28 1.84 2.37
N VAL A 42 -14.28 1.73 3.26
CA VAL A 42 -13.88 0.44 3.87
C VAL A 42 -14.99 -0.07 4.80
N GLY A 43 -15.60 0.82 5.57
CA GLY A 43 -16.67 0.51 6.53
C GLY A 43 -16.23 -0.41 7.67
N LYS A 44 -17.20 -1.15 8.24
CA LYS A 44 -16.98 -2.16 9.30
C LYS A 44 -16.37 -1.62 10.60
N GLY A 45 -16.76 -0.40 10.98
CA GLY A 45 -16.35 0.23 12.25
C GLY A 45 -14.96 0.87 12.23
N VAL A 46 -14.25 0.84 11.10
CA VAL A 46 -12.94 1.51 10.94
C VAL A 46 -13.10 3.04 10.98
N GLU A 47 -14.28 3.55 10.65
CA GLU A 47 -14.67 4.98 10.69
C GLU A 47 -14.45 5.61 12.08
N THR A 48 -14.64 4.85 13.16
CA THR A 48 -14.40 5.31 14.55
C THR A 48 -12.93 5.64 14.83
N HIS A 49 -12.02 5.15 14.00
CA HIS A 49 -10.59 5.42 14.08
C HIS A 49 -10.13 6.49 13.08
N ALA A 50 -11.06 7.11 12.33
CA ALA A 50 -10.75 8.14 11.34
C ALA A 50 -10.05 9.34 11.96
N ALA A 51 -10.54 9.88 13.07
CA ALA A 51 -9.92 11.04 13.74
C ALA A 51 -8.43 10.79 14.09
N LYS A 52 -8.12 9.61 14.66
CA LYS A 52 -6.74 9.22 15.01
C LYS A 52 -5.85 9.01 13.79
N LEU A 53 -6.43 8.54 12.68
CA LEU A 53 -5.72 8.34 11.43
C LEU A 53 -5.50 9.66 10.70
N GLU A 54 -6.48 10.56 10.67
CA GLU A 54 -6.33 11.89 10.09
C GLU A 54 -5.26 12.71 10.80
N GLU A 55 -5.24 12.71 12.13
CA GLU A 55 -4.22 13.38 12.92
C GLU A 55 -2.81 12.78 12.66
N ALA A 56 -2.70 11.45 12.62
CA ALA A 56 -1.42 10.78 12.45
C ALA A 56 -0.85 10.83 11.02
N VAL A 57 -1.74 10.95 10.04
CA VAL A 57 -1.40 10.91 8.62
C VAL A 57 -1.40 12.34 8.03
N GLY A 58 -2.03 13.30 8.70
CA GLY A 58 -2.14 14.70 8.28
C GLY A 58 -3.13 14.88 7.12
N GLY A 59 -4.18 14.05 7.06
CA GLY A 59 -5.16 14.05 5.95
C GLY A 59 -4.62 13.53 4.61
N ASP A 60 -3.35 13.12 4.54
CA ASP A 60 -2.73 12.65 3.29
C ASP A 60 -2.96 11.15 3.05
N LEU A 61 -3.85 10.81 2.10
CA LEU A 61 -4.12 9.43 1.75
C LEU A 61 -2.86 8.65 1.37
N GLN A 62 -1.86 9.29 0.76
CA GLN A 62 -0.65 8.60 0.32
C GLN A 62 0.14 8.05 1.51
N ARG A 63 0.28 8.84 2.58
CA ARG A 63 0.89 8.40 3.83
C ARG A 63 0.12 7.26 4.50
N LEU A 64 -1.20 7.17 4.32
CA LEU A 64 -2.00 6.03 4.79
C LEU A 64 -1.74 4.76 3.96
N LEU A 65 -1.66 4.88 2.63
CA LEU A 65 -1.39 3.76 1.71
C LEU A 65 0.03 3.21 1.81
N GLU A 66 0.97 4.06 2.23
CA GLU A 66 2.35 3.70 2.53
C GLU A 66 2.53 3.19 3.97
N ALA A 67 1.56 3.48 4.85
CA ALA A 67 1.62 3.03 6.24
C ALA A 67 1.73 1.50 6.33
N ARG A 68 2.43 1.07 7.38
CA ARG A 68 2.62 -0.34 7.74
C ARG A 68 2.04 -0.61 9.13
N THR A 69 1.91 -1.90 9.47
CA THR A 69 1.31 -2.39 10.71
C THR A 69 1.85 -1.72 11.97
N LEU A 70 3.15 -1.41 12.00
CA LEU A 70 3.84 -0.82 13.14
C LEU A 70 3.37 0.61 13.43
N ARG A 71 3.13 1.43 12.39
CA ARG A 71 2.56 2.79 12.53
C ARG A 71 1.12 2.71 13.04
N LEU A 72 0.30 1.83 12.45
CA LEU A 72 -1.09 1.64 12.87
C LEU A 72 -1.22 1.06 14.29
N LYS A 73 -0.26 0.26 14.75
CA LYS A 73 -0.23 -0.28 16.11
C LYS A 73 0.06 0.81 17.15
N LYS A 74 0.97 1.74 16.85
CA LYS A 74 1.26 2.89 17.74
C LYS A 74 0.04 3.78 17.96
N LEU A 75 -0.87 3.85 16.99
CA LEU A 75 -2.14 4.58 17.08
C LEU A 75 -3.24 3.85 17.87
N GLY A 76 -2.94 2.67 18.42
CA GLY A 76 -3.89 1.89 19.21
C GLY A 76 -5.01 1.23 18.38
N ILE A 77 -4.86 1.12 17.06
CA ILE A 77 -5.90 0.52 16.20
C ILE A 77 -5.92 -1.00 16.41
N PRO A 78 -7.08 -1.63 16.70
CA PRO A 78 -7.20 -3.09 16.87
C PRO A 78 -6.71 -3.89 15.66
N CYS A 79 -6.22 -5.11 15.90
CA CYS A 79 -5.62 -5.96 14.87
C CYS A 79 -6.57 -6.25 13.69
N LYS A 80 -7.87 -6.44 13.96
CA LYS A 80 -8.91 -6.65 12.95
C LYS A 80 -9.01 -5.46 11.98
N HIS A 81 -9.07 -4.24 12.51
CA HIS A 81 -9.14 -3.02 11.72
C HIS A 81 -7.85 -2.74 10.94
N ARG A 82 -6.66 -3.00 11.54
CA ARG A 82 -5.38 -2.89 10.81
C ARG A 82 -5.33 -3.78 9.57
N LYS A 83 -5.79 -5.03 9.67
CA LYS A 83 -5.84 -5.97 8.54
C LYS A 83 -6.78 -5.47 7.43
N LEU A 84 -7.94 -4.92 7.80
CA LEU A 84 -8.88 -4.35 6.85
C LEU A 84 -8.26 -3.15 6.11
N ILE A 85 -7.72 -2.17 6.84
CA ILE A 85 -7.09 -0.98 6.25
C ILE A 85 -6.02 -1.39 5.23
N LEU A 86 -5.11 -2.31 5.60
CA LEU A 86 -4.04 -2.74 4.72
C LEU A 86 -4.55 -3.51 3.49
N SER A 87 -5.58 -4.34 3.65
CA SER A 87 -6.18 -5.08 2.52
C SER A 87 -6.82 -4.12 1.52
N PHE A 88 -7.62 -3.17 2.00
CA PHE A 88 -8.27 -2.18 1.14
C PHE A 88 -7.28 -1.17 0.56
N ALA A 89 -6.24 -0.78 1.29
CA ALA A 89 -5.16 0.05 0.77
C ALA A 89 -4.44 -0.64 -0.39
N HIS A 90 -4.21 -1.95 -0.29
CA HIS A 90 -3.62 -2.71 -1.39
C HIS A 90 -4.55 -2.79 -2.60
N LYS A 91 -5.84 -3.09 -2.41
CA LYS A 91 -6.83 -3.08 -3.50
C LYS A 91 -6.96 -1.71 -4.17
N TYR A 92 -6.85 -0.64 -3.40
CA TYR A 92 -6.85 0.75 -3.89
C TYR A 92 -5.63 1.03 -4.76
N ARG A 93 -4.43 0.62 -4.32
CA ARG A 93 -3.18 0.75 -5.11
C ARG A 93 -3.24 0.02 -6.44
N LEU A 94 -3.93 -1.12 -6.48
CA LEU A 94 -4.11 -1.91 -7.69
C LEU A 94 -5.28 -1.42 -8.57
N GLY A 95 -6.09 -0.46 -8.09
CA GLY A 95 -7.28 0.02 -8.80
C GLY A 95 -8.47 -0.95 -8.82
N LEU A 96 -8.39 -2.08 -8.11
CA LEU A 96 -9.46 -3.09 -8.02
C LEU A 96 -10.65 -2.62 -7.16
N TRP A 97 -10.43 -1.61 -6.34
CA TRP A 97 -11.44 -1.09 -5.43
C TRP A 97 -11.34 0.42 -5.36
N LYS A 98 -12.50 1.08 -5.41
CA LYS A 98 -12.65 2.52 -5.28
C LYS A 98 -13.57 2.81 -4.09
N PRO A 99 -13.19 3.72 -3.18
CA PRO A 99 -14.06 4.16 -2.10
C PRO A 99 -15.34 4.71 -2.73
N ARG A 100 -16.47 4.09 -2.42
CA ARG A 100 -17.78 4.55 -2.88
C ARG A 100 -18.20 5.68 -1.94
N ALA A 101 -18.18 6.91 -2.42
CA ALA A 101 -18.65 8.09 -1.70
C ALA A 101 -20.17 8.13 -1.64
N GLU A 102 -20.83 7.03 -1.25
CA GLU A 102 -22.20 7.19 -0.78
C GLU A 102 -22.13 7.67 0.66
N PRO A 103 -22.47 8.94 0.95
CA PRO A 103 -22.83 9.28 2.31
C PRO A 103 -23.97 8.34 2.64
N ARG A 104 -23.85 7.55 3.72
CA ARG A 104 -25.01 6.86 4.27
C ARG A 104 -26.10 7.91 4.38
N LYS A 105 -27.18 7.75 3.61
CA LYS A 105 -28.38 8.56 3.76
C LYS A 105 -28.77 8.43 5.23
N VAL A 106 -28.67 9.55 5.94
CA VAL A 106 -29.34 9.72 7.22
C VAL A 106 -30.82 9.76 6.83
N GLU A 107 -31.53 8.69 7.15
CA GLU A 107 -33.00 8.64 7.16
C GLU A 107 -33.43 8.49 8.62
#